data_AF-A0A2E2U7T3-F1
#
_entry.id   AF-A0A2E2U7T3-F1
#
_cell.length_a   1.000
_cell.length_b   1.000
_cell.length_c   1.000
_cell.angle_alpha   90.00
_cell.angle_beta   90.00
_cell.angle_gamma   90.00
#
_symmetry.space_group_name_H-M   'P 1'
#
loop_
_entity.id
_entity.type
_entity.pdbx_description
1 polymer ?
#
loop_
_entity_poly.entity_id
_entity_poly.type
_entity_poly.pdbx_seq_one_letter_code
_entity_poly.pdbx_strand_id
1 'polypeptide(L)'
;MESGVGFTELPDLHYSQSDKSSWKMYKVDDCLMANIYDEQEMKAREIGFRRCRDGSISFVQPPARGVGGWEGKCGQTFGANTLYSLCQKKVDPAQYFQSVFRDITPGVRPGILRRGMQKIFDSLGHDCPTDLGLWSYQTAKSDKNFISRIKTLNQPKFSHPNMISINRSGETVFRNPVGVLVQNPGGSYLHWVTIIDTLSGQDQDSCEMIVNHWDNQYQVPCSVIANWSYRVGRTYPIILKSYSIVSFK
;
A
#
# COMPACT_ATOMS: atom_id res chain seq x y z
N MET A 1 29.03 -23.76 51.75
CA MET A 1 27.75 -23.05 51.58
C MET A 1 27.75 -22.52 50.15
N GLU A 2 27.17 -23.28 49.23
CA GLU A 2 27.12 -22.92 47.81
C GLU A 2 25.78 -22.23 47.54
N SER A 3 25.85 -20.98 47.13
CA SER A 3 24.71 -20.15 46.73
C SER A 3 24.38 -20.43 45.27
N GLY A 4 23.34 -21.25 45.04
CA GLY A 4 22.77 -21.49 43.73
C GLY A 4 21.88 -20.32 43.30
N VAL A 5 22.26 -19.63 42.22
CA VAL A 5 21.45 -18.59 41.57
C VAL A 5 20.43 -19.29 40.66
N GLY A 6 19.16 -19.25 41.06
CA GLY A 6 18.06 -19.76 40.27
C GLY A 6 17.75 -18.82 39.11
N PHE A 7 17.94 -19.30 37.88
CA PHE A 7 17.40 -18.66 36.68
C PHE A 7 15.90 -18.97 36.60
N THR A 8 15.06 -17.94 36.73
CA THR A 8 13.65 -18.01 36.37
C THR A 8 13.52 -18.03 34.85
N GLU A 9 13.17 -19.19 34.30
CA GLU A 9 12.70 -19.32 32.92
C GLU A 9 11.44 -18.45 32.74
N LEU A 10 11.53 -17.49 31.83
CA LEU A 10 10.38 -16.71 31.41
C LEU A 10 9.44 -17.65 30.62
N PRO A 11 8.12 -17.59 30.85
CA PRO A 11 7.18 -18.47 30.16
C PRO A 11 7.21 -18.21 28.65
N ASP A 12 7.44 -19.28 27.89
CA ASP A 12 7.27 -19.30 26.45
C ASP A 12 5.82 -18.93 26.11
N LEU A 13 5.62 -17.67 25.74
CA LEU A 13 4.41 -17.18 25.11
C LEU A 13 4.30 -17.84 23.74
N HIS A 14 3.67 -19.02 23.71
CA HIS A 14 3.22 -19.69 22.50
C HIS A 14 2.15 -18.82 21.81
N TYR A 15 2.62 -17.81 21.09
CA TYR A 15 1.81 -17.01 20.18
C TYR A 15 1.39 -17.92 19.02
N SER A 16 0.10 -18.25 18.97
CA SER A 16 -0.48 -19.04 17.88
C SER A 16 -0.08 -18.45 16.53
N GLN A 17 0.46 -19.29 15.63
CA GLN A 17 0.81 -18.88 14.25
C GLN A 17 -0.40 -18.31 13.47
N SER A 18 -1.64 -18.54 13.93
CA SER A 18 -2.84 -17.96 13.32
C SER A 18 -2.90 -16.43 13.45
N ASP A 19 -2.40 -15.85 14.54
CA ASP A 19 -2.57 -14.41 14.81
C ASP A 19 -1.60 -13.52 14.03
N LYS A 20 -0.45 -14.05 13.61
CA LYS A 20 0.50 -13.34 12.73
C LYS A 20 -0.03 -13.12 11.30
N SER A 21 -1.22 -13.63 11.00
CA SER A 21 -1.84 -13.63 9.69
C SER A 21 -3.02 -12.66 9.55
N SER A 22 -3.13 -11.63 10.39
CA SER A 22 -4.19 -10.62 10.27
C SER A 22 -3.63 -9.21 10.13
N TRP A 23 -4.29 -8.38 9.32
CA TRP A 23 -4.03 -6.94 9.28
C TRP A 23 -4.21 -6.27 10.64
N LYS A 24 -5.12 -6.77 11.48
CA LYS A 24 -5.57 -6.12 12.72
C LYS A 24 -4.41 -5.83 13.68
N MET A 25 -3.41 -6.71 13.77
CA MET A 25 -2.28 -6.55 14.68
C MET A 25 -1.33 -5.41 14.31
N TYR A 26 -1.36 -4.96 13.05
CA TYR A 26 -0.47 -3.92 12.53
C TYR A 26 -1.19 -2.58 12.37
N LYS A 27 -2.47 -2.49 12.73
CA LYS A 27 -3.28 -1.29 12.52
C LYS A 27 -2.81 -0.19 13.46
N VAL A 28 -2.56 0.99 12.89
CA VAL A 28 -2.14 2.19 13.63
C VAL A 28 -3.10 3.35 13.48
N ASP A 29 -3.99 3.33 12.49
CA ASP A 29 -4.98 4.39 12.27
C ASP A 29 -6.24 3.87 11.57
N ASP A 30 -7.41 4.41 11.95
CA ASP A 30 -8.71 4.22 11.28
C ASP A 30 -8.95 5.26 10.16
N CYS A 31 -8.01 6.19 9.98
CA CYS A 31 -8.06 7.32 9.05
C CYS A 31 -9.38 8.12 9.08
N LEU A 32 -9.92 8.32 10.27
CA LEU A 32 -11.18 9.02 10.45
C LEU A 32 -11.04 10.54 10.45
N MET A 33 -9.82 11.09 10.36
CA MET A 33 -9.61 12.53 10.34
C MET A 33 -10.36 13.18 9.18
N ALA A 34 -10.85 14.39 9.40
CA ALA A 34 -11.52 15.21 8.41
C ALA A 34 -10.92 16.62 8.43
N ASN A 35 -10.67 17.18 7.25
CA ASN A 35 -10.32 18.59 7.14
C ASN A 35 -11.59 19.44 7.15
N ILE A 36 -11.92 20.03 8.30
CA ILE A 36 -13.13 20.86 8.47
C ILE A 36 -13.12 22.16 7.66
N TYR A 37 -11.95 22.57 7.16
CA TYR A 37 -11.79 23.76 6.34
C TYR A 37 -11.93 23.47 4.84
N ASP A 38 -11.97 22.19 4.45
CA ASP A 38 -12.18 21.78 3.07
C ASP A 38 -13.68 21.49 2.88
N GLU A 39 -14.40 22.43 2.26
CA GLU A 39 -15.84 22.32 2.02
C GLU A 39 -16.23 21.08 1.19
N GLN A 40 -15.27 20.52 0.44
CA GLN A 40 -15.47 19.31 -0.35
C GLN A 40 -15.11 18.03 0.41
N GLU A 41 -14.59 18.12 1.64
CA GLU A 41 -14.19 16.95 2.43
C GLU A 41 -15.37 15.98 2.62
N MET A 42 -16.55 16.48 3.01
CA MET A 42 -17.71 15.63 3.28
C MET A 42 -18.16 14.89 2.02
N LYS A 43 -18.25 15.57 0.87
CA LYS A 43 -18.54 14.94 -0.43
C LYS A 43 -17.47 13.92 -0.83
N ALA A 44 -16.21 14.22 -0.54
CA ALA A 44 -15.11 13.28 -0.80
C ALA A 44 -15.25 12.01 0.06
N ARG A 45 -15.72 12.13 1.30
CA ARG A 45 -15.93 10.97 2.18
C ARG A 45 -17.04 10.05 1.67
N GLU A 46 -18.05 10.56 0.98
CA GLU A 46 -19.10 9.76 0.33
C GLU A 46 -18.54 8.84 -0.75
N ILE A 47 -17.51 9.29 -1.46
CA ILE A 47 -16.78 8.48 -2.46
C ILE A 47 -15.61 7.68 -1.86
N GLY A 48 -15.56 7.57 -0.52
CA GLY A 48 -14.61 6.73 0.18
C GLY A 48 -13.28 7.39 0.57
N PHE A 49 -13.09 8.70 0.37
CA PHE A 49 -11.87 9.40 0.79
C PHE A 49 -11.74 9.46 2.32
N ARG A 50 -10.56 9.16 2.86
CA ARG A 50 -10.26 9.20 4.30
C ARG A 50 -8.86 9.77 4.54
N ARG A 51 -8.65 10.42 5.69
CA ARG A 51 -7.36 11.00 6.08
C ARG A 51 -6.85 10.38 7.37
N CYS A 52 -5.60 9.99 7.39
CA CYS A 52 -4.94 9.45 8.57
C CYS A 52 -4.33 10.58 9.40
N ARG A 53 -3.98 10.31 10.66
CA ARG A 53 -3.43 11.33 11.59
C ARG A 53 -2.13 11.96 11.12
N ASP A 54 -1.36 11.23 10.32
CA ASP A 54 -0.13 11.69 9.68
C ASP A 54 -0.34 12.58 8.44
N GLY A 55 -1.59 12.90 8.07
CA GLY A 55 -1.92 13.67 6.88
C GLY A 55 -1.93 12.88 5.57
N SER A 56 -1.53 11.59 5.59
CA SER A 56 -1.73 10.68 4.47
C SER A 56 -3.20 10.33 4.30
N ILE A 57 -3.51 9.60 3.22
CA ILE A 57 -4.89 9.29 2.84
C ILE A 57 -5.08 7.83 2.51
N SER A 58 -6.28 7.33 2.77
CA SER A 58 -6.68 5.96 2.46
C SER A 58 -8.07 6.02 1.83
N PHE A 59 -8.28 5.35 0.71
CA PHE A 59 -9.62 5.21 0.13
C PHE A 59 -10.27 3.91 0.63
N VAL A 60 -11.57 3.98 0.91
CA VAL A 60 -12.41 2.81 1.13
C VAL A 60 -12.42 1.99 -0.15
N GLN A 61 -12.14 0.68 -0.05
CA GLN A 61 -12.23 -0.19 -1.20
C GLN A 61 -13.70 -0.49 -1.53
N PRO A 62 -14.12 -0.31 -2.78
CA PRO A 62 -15.46 -0.72 -3.20
C PRO A 62 -15.68 -2.24 -3.04
N PRO A 63 -16.92 -2.70 -2.83
CA PRO A 63 -17.20 -4.13 -2.75
C PRO A 63 -16.74 -4.86 -4.01
N ALA A 64 -16.19 -6.06 -3.81
CA ALA A 64 -15.80 -6.93 -4.90
C ALA A 64 -17.02 -7.32 -5.76
N ARG A 65 -16.80 -7.57 -7.05
CA ARG A 65 -17.86 -7.96 -8.00
C ARG A 65 -17.54 -9.29 -8.69
N GLY A 66 -18.54 -9.88 -9.34
CA GLY A 66 -18.41 -11.16 -10.04
C GLY A 66 -18.51 -12.38 -9.11
N VAL A 67 -18.56 -13.57 -9.71
CA VAL A 67 -18.71 -14.84 -8.98
C VAL A 67 -17.53 -15.02 -8.02
N GLY A 68 -17.82 -15.18 -6.73
CA GLY A 68 -16.80 -15.34 -5.68
C GLY A 68 -15.93 -14.11 -5.42
N GLY A 69 -16.36 -12.90 -5.83
CA GLY A 69 -15.56 -11.69 -5.65
C GLY A 69 -14.38 -11.59 -6.62
N TRP A 70 -14.48 -12.23 -7.78
CA TRP A 70 -13.46 -12.27 -8.83
C TRP A 70 -12.82 -10.92 -9.14
N GLU A 71 -13.61 -9.85 -9.15
CA GLU A 71 -13.13 -8.48 -9.33
C GLU A 71 -12.89 -7.81 -7.97
N GLY A 72 -11.77 -8.16 -7.32
CA GLY A 72 -11.30 -7.49 -6.10
C GLY A 72 -10.79 -6.08 -6.41
N LYS A 73 -11.57 -5.04 -6.08
CA LYS A 73 -11.36 -3.61 -6.43
C LYS A 73 -10.14 -2.94 -5.75
N CYS A 74 -9.16 -3.73 -5.31
CA CYS A 74 -7.95 -3.29 -4.63
C CYS A 74 -7.03 -2.46 -5.53
N GLY A 75 -6.93 -2.80 -6.83
CA GLY A 75 -6.12 -2.04 -7.79
C GLY A 75 -6.65 -0.63 -8.01
N GLN A 76 -7.97 -0.48 -8.07
CA GLN A 76 -8.67 0.81 -8.15
C GLN A 76 -8.41 1.66 -6.90
N THR A 77 -8.42 1.02 -5.73
CA THR A 77 -8.15 1.70 -4.45
C THR A 77 -6.70 2.20 -4.40
N PHE A 78 -5.73 1.39 -4.82
CA PHE A 78 -4.35 1.84 -5.01
C PHE A 78 -4.26 3.02 -6.00
N GLY A 79 -4.99 2.95 -7.11
CA GLY A 79 -5.07 4.03 -8.08
C GLY A 79 -5.56 5.34 -7.47
N ALA A 80 -6.65 5.30 -6.70
CA ALA A 80 -7.21 6.47 -6.03
C ALA A 80 -6.26 7.03 -4.96
N ASN A 81 -5.66 6.15 -4.14
CA ASN A 81 -4.66 6.54 -3.16
C ASN A 81 -3.49 7.29 -3.83
N THR A 82 -3.00 6.74 -4.93
CA THR A 82 -1.86 7.32 -5.64
C THR A 82 -2.22 8.63 -6.33
N LEU A 83 -3.37 8.67 -6.99
CA LEU A 83 -3.82 9.85 -7.71
C LEU A 83 -3.97 11.06 -6.77
N TYR A 84 -4.51 10.86 -5.58
CA TYR A 84 -4.56 11.92 -4.58
C TYR A 84 -3.16 12.26 -4.06
N SER A 85 -2.33 11.26 -3.77
CA SER A 85 -0.99 11.49 -3.19
C SER A 85 -0.07 12.31 -4.12
N LEU A 86 -0.22 12.16 -5.44
CA LEU A 86 0.63 12.84 -6.43
C LEU A 86 -0.03 14.06 -7.07
N CYS A 87 -1.37 14.12 -7.10
CA CYS A 87 -2.11 15.14 -7.85
C CYS A 87 -3.27 15.79 -7.07
N GLN A 88 -3.50 15.43 -5.81
CA GLN A 88 -4.63 15.87 -4.97
C GLN A 88 -6.02 15.66 -5.59
N LYS A 89 -6.16 14.79 -6.59
CA LYS A 89 -7.47 14.49 -7.19
C LYS A 89 -8.22 13.43 -6.39
N LYS A 90 -9.39 13.82 -5.87
CA LYS A 90 -10.33 12.95 -5.15
C LYS A 90 -11.24 12.27 -6.17
N VAL A 91 -11.27 10.94 -6.19
CA VAL A 91 -12.04 10.17 -7.18
C VAL A 91 -12.70 8.97 -6.54
N ASP A 92 -13.88 8.58 -7.01
CA ASP A 92 -14.51 7.32 -6.64
C ASP A 92 -13.71 6.16 -7.28
N PRO A 93 -13.07 5.27 -6.48
CA PRO A 93 -12.29 4.17 -7.03
C PRO A 93 -13.11 3.25 -7.95
N ALA A 94 -14.39 3.01 -7.64
CA ALA A 94 -15.24 2.09 -8.39
C ALA A 94 -15.56 2.60 -9.79
N GLN A 95 -15.82 3.90 -9.92
CA GLN A 95 -16.27 4.53 -11.15
C GLN A 95 -15.09 5.00 -12.00
N TYR A 96 -14.14 5.73 -11.41
CA TYR A 96 -13.09 6.43 -12.15
C TYR A 96 -12.17 5.45 -12.90
N PHE A 97 -11.84 4.31 -12.30
CA PHE A 97 -10.88 3.36 -12.84
C PHE A 97 -11.54 2.21 -13.63
N GLN A 98 -12.87 2.19 -13.76
CA GLN A 98 -13.62 1.05 -14.31
C GLN A 98 -13.17 0.68 -15.73
N SER A 99 -12.87 1.67 -16.57
CA SER A 99 -12.51 1.45 -17.97
C SER A 99 -11.05 1.06 -18.19
N VAL A 100 -10.15 1.37 -17.25
CA VAL A 100 -8.70 1.22 -17.42
C VAL A 100 -8.10 0.06 -16.65
N PHE A 101 -8.76 -0.41 -15.58
CA PHE A 101 -8.31 -1.55 -14.77
C PHE A 101 -9.12 -2.83 -15.00
N ARG A 102 -9.83 -2.91 -16.13
CA ARG A 102 -10.56 -4.12 -16.49
C ARG A 102 -9.58 -5.25 -16.81
N ASP A 103 -9.64 -6.33 -16.03
CA ASP A 103 -8.92 -7.57 -16.27
C ASP A 103 -9.93 -8.73 -16.33
N ILE A 104 -9.62 -9.73 -17.15
CA ILE A 104 -10.37 -10.99 -17.24
C ILE A 104 -9.96 -11.95 -16.12
N THR A 105 -8.76 -11.77 -15.55
CA THR A 105 -8.26 -12.55 -14.42
C THR A 105 -8.73 -11.98 -13.08
N PRO A 106 -8.65 -12.72 -11.96
CA PRO A 106 -9.06 -12.20 -10.66
C PRO A 106 -8.21 -10.97 -10.27
N GLY A 107 -8.88 -9.89 -9.88
CA GLY A 107 -8.24 -8.62 -9.56
C GLY A 107 -7.65 -7.91 -10.79
N VAL A 108 -6.56 -7.16 -10.59
CA VAL A 108 -5.89 -6.40 -11.67
C VAL A 108 -4.44 -6.87 -11.77
N ARG A 109 -4.03 -7.43 -12.92
CA ARG A 109 -2.62 -7.84 -13.09
C ARG A 109 -1.69 -6.63 -13.08
N PRO A 110 -0.44 -6.77 -12.59
CA PRO A 110 0.53 -5.67 -12.52
C PRO A 110 0.73 -4.92 -13.85
N GLY A 111 0.75 -5.65 -14.97
CA GLY A 111 0.87 -5.05 -16.30
C GLY A 111 -0.34 -4.22 -16.72
N ILE A 112 -1.56 -4.62 -16.34
CA ILE A 112 -2.77 -3.82 -16.57
C ILE A 112 -2.75 -2.60 -15.67
N LEU A 113 -2.45 -2.78 -14.39
CA LEU A 113 -2.39 -1.68 -13.42
C LEU A 113 -1.42 -0.59 -13.88
N ARG A 114 -0.19 -0.97 -14.27
CA ARG A 114 0.80 -0.04 -14.84
C ARG A 114 0.27 0.72 -16.05
N ARG A 115 -0.32 0.04 -17.03
CA ARG A 115 -0.83 0.68 -18.26
C ARG A 115 -2.01 1.62 -17.96
N GLY A 116 -2.90 1.22 -17.07
CA GLY A 116 -4.04 2.04 -16.69
C GLY A 116 -3.60 3.29 -15.92
N MET A 117 -2.62 3.16 -15.01
CA MET A 117 -2.04 4.32 -14.32
C MET A 117 -1.34 5.26 -15.29
N GLN A 118 -0.57 4.74 -16.24
CA GLN A 118 0.03 5.56 -17.30
C GLN A 118 -1.03 6.33 -18.08
N LYS A 119 -2.07 5.65 -18.59
CA LYS A 119 -3.15 6.28 -19.35
C LYS A 119 -3.87 7.37 -18.56
N ILE A 120 -4.09 7.16 -17.26
CA ILE A 120 -4.70 8.18 -16.39
C ILE A 120 -3.78 9.39 -16.28
N PHE A 121 -2.51 9.19 -15.92
CA PHE A 121 -1.58 10.29 -15.73
C PHE A 121 -1.41 11.08 -17.04
N ASP A 122 -1.23 10.39 -18.17
CA ASP A 122 -1.14 11.03 -19.50
C ASP A 122 -2.35 11.94 -19.80
N SER A 123 -3.55 11.57 -19.35
CA SER A 123 -4.77 12.38 -19.57
C SER A 123 -4.92 13.60 -18.65
N LEU A 124 -4.13 13.69 -17.57
CA LEU A 124 -4.24 14.77 -16.57
C LEU A 124 -3.26 15.90 -16.84
N GLY A 125 -2.28 15.71 -17.73
CA GLY A 125 -1.27 16.71 -18.08
C GLY A 125 -0.62 17.34 -16.84
N HIS A 126 -0.48 18.66 -16.86
CA HIS A 126 0.21 19.42 -15.80
C HIS A 126 -0.44 19.39 -14.41
N ASP A 127 -1.65 18.85 -14.26
CA ASP A 127 -2.25 18.67 -12.93
C ASP A 127 -1.53 17.59 -12.10
N CYS A 128 -0.75 16.75 -12.78
CA CYS A 128 0.04 15.66 -12.24
C CYS A 128 1.50 15.80 -12.71
N PRO A 129 2.45 15.10 -12.06
CA PRO A 129 3.85 15.10 -12.47
C PRO A 129 4.12 14.32 -13.78
N THR A 130 3.29 14.46 -14.82
CA THR A 130 3.33 13.64 -16.06
C THR A 130 4.63 13.75 -16.83
N ASP A 131 5.19 14.96 -16.89
CA ASP A 131 6.41 15.24 -17.66
C ASP A 131 7.68 14.79 -16.92
N LEU A 132 7.51 14.36 -15.66
CA LEU A 132 8.59 14.06 -14.74
C LEU A 132 8.81 12.56 -14.56
N GLY A 133 7.95 11.70 -15.13
CA GLY A 133 8.06 10.28 -14.84
C GLY A 133 7.18 9.31 -15.60
N LEU A 134 7.52 8.02 -15.46
CA LEU A 134 6.83 6.91 -16.12
C LEU A 134 6.37 5.86 -15.13
N TRP A 135 5.20 5.28 -15.38
CA TRP A 135 4.70 4.16 -14.61
C TRP A 135 5.45 2.88 -14.92
N SER A 136 6.03 2.28 -13.89
CA SER A 136 6.83 1.06 -13.99
C SER A 136 6.18 -0.11 -13.27
N TYR A 137 6.36 -1.30 -13.85
CA TYR A 137 6.12 -2.58 -13.18
C TYR A 137 7.46 -3.29 -13.03
N GLN A 138 7.77 -3.74 -11.83
CA GLN A 138 9.00 -4.45 -11.50
C GLN A 138 8.70 -5.68 -10.66
N THR A 139 9.63 -6.62 -10.70
CA THR A 139 9.66 -7.77 -9.79
C THR A 139 11.01 -7.84 -9.10
N ALA A 140 11.05 -8.33 -7.86
CA ALA A 140 12.30 -8.66 -7.20
C ALA A 140 12.58 -10.17 -7.21
N LYS A 141 13.82 -10.55 -6.90
CA LYS A 141 14.25 -11.96 -6.82
C LYS A 141 14.36 -12.48 -5.37
N SER A 142 14.34 -11.59 -4.39
CA SER A 142 14.51 -11.91 -2.96
C SER A 142 13.89 -10.81 -2.09
N ASP A 143 13.64 -11.13 -0.82
CA ASP A 143 13.11 -10.18 0.18
C ASP A 143 13.98 -8.93 0.28
N LYS A 144 15.30 -9.08 0.39
CA LYS A 144 16.25 -7.96 0.46
C LYS A 144 16.13 -7.03 -0.75
N ASN A 145 16.06 -7.59 -1.96
CA ASN A 145 15.90 -6.81 -3.19
C ASN A 145 14.53 -6.15 -3.27
N PHE A 146 13.49 -6.81 -2.80
CA PHE A 146 12.13 -6.27 -2.77
C PHE A 146 12.04 -5.06 -1.84
N ILE A 147 12.53 -5.20 -0.60
CA ILE A 147 12.54 -4.15 0.41
C ILE A 147 13.39 -2.96 -0.05
N SER A 148 14.61 -3.21 -0.54
CA SER A 148 15.50 -2.16 -1.03
C SER A 148 14.88 -1.37 -2.21
N ARG A 149 14.18 -2.05 -3.11
CA ARG A 149 13.47 -1.40 -4.22
C ARG A 149 12.33 -0.52 -3.72
N ILE A 150 11.52 -0.99 -2.78
CA ILE A 150 10.43 -0.17 -2.21
C ILE A 150 11.00 1.07 -1.53
N LYS A 151 12.03 0.93 -0.69
CA LYS A 151 12.73 2.07 -0.06
C LYS A 151 13.16 3.10 -1.10
N THR A 152 13.78 2.64 -2.19
CA THR A 152 14.25 3.53 -3.26
C THR A 152 13.10 4.19 -4.02
N LEU A 153 12.05 3.45 -4.34
CA LEU A 153 10.92 3.95 -5.14
C LEU A 153 10.01 4.88 -4.33
N ASN A 154 9.99 4.73 -3.01
CA ASN A 154 9.16 5.53 -2.12
C ASN A 154 9.76 6.92 -1.84
N GLN A 155 11.06 7.10 -2.11
CA GLN A 155 11.71 8.41 -2.14
C GLN A 155 11.48 9.08 -3.50
N PRO A 156 10.74 10.21 -3.56
CA PRO A 156 10.47 10.89 -4.81
C PRO A 156 11.77 11.48 -5.37
N LYS A 157 12.01 11.30 -6.68
CA LYS A 157 13.12 11.93 -7.42
C LYS A 157 12.70 13.20 -8.16
N PHE A 158 11.49 13.65 -7.87
CA PHE A 158 10.84 14.82 -8.46
C PHE A 158 10.14 15.60 -7.35
N SER A 159 9.77 16.83 -7.67
CA SER A 159 8.90 17.64 -6.83
C SER A 159 7.71 18.11 -7.66
N HIS A 160 6.55 18.19 -7.03
CA HIS A 160 5.33 18.66 -7.68
C HIS A 160 4.47 19.39 -6.63
N PRO A 161 3.86 20.53 -6.94
CA PRO A 161 3.07 21.31 -5.98
C PRO A 161 1.89 20.53 -5.40
N ASN A 162 1.35 19.57 -6.15
CA ASN A 162 0.23 18.74 -5.72
C ASN A 162 0.66 17.44 -5.02
N MET A 163 1.96 17.23 -4.75
CA MET A 163 2.38 16.07 -3.97
C MET A 163 2.04 16.30 -2.50
N ILE A 164 1.38 15.33 -1.86
CA ILE A 164 1.04 15.46 -0.45
C ILE A 164 2.28 15.35 0.43
N SER A 165 2.36 16.22 1.43
CA SER A 165 3.26 16.07 2.55
C SER A 165 2.61 15.21 3.64
N ILE A 166 3.37 14.33 4.28
CA ILE A 166 2.93 13.57 5.46
C ILE A 166 3.80 13.94 6.66
N ASN A 167 3.23 13.91 7.87
CA ASN A 167 3.94 14.13 9.11
C ASN A 167 4.40 12.80 9.71
N ARG A 168 5.70 12.66 9.95
CA ARG A 168 6.32 11.48 10.54
C ARG A 168 7.20 11.90 11.70
N SER A 169 6.77 11.55 12.91
CA SER A 169 7.52 11.87 14.13
C SER A 169 7.86 13.36 14.26
N GLY A 170 6.96 14.24 13.80
CA GLY A 170 7.15 15.69 13.81
C GLY A 170 7.82 16.25 12.55
N GLU A 171 8.34 15.41 11.66
CA GLU A 171 8.96 15.84 10.41
C GLU A 171 7.98 15.81 9.24
N THR A 172 8.02 16.84 8.41
CA THR A 172 7.31 16.85 7.13
C THR A 172 8.13 16.12 6.08
N VAL A 173 7.57 15.05 5.52
CA VAL A 173 8.23 14.26 4.47
C VAL A 173 7.34 14.13 3.24
N PHE A 174 7.98 14.01 2.07
CA PHE A 174 7.32 13.70 0.81
C PHE A 174 7.63 12.27 0.40
N ARG A 175 6.62 11.56 -0.09
CA ARG A 175 6.74 10.15 -0.47
C ARG A 175 6.01 9.87 -1.77
N ASN A 176 6.63 9.02 -2.58
CA ASN A 176 6.02 8.46 -3.77
C ASN A 176 5.30 7.16 -3.40
N PRO A 177 3.97 7.07 -3.55
CA PRO A 177 3.23 5.85 -3.21
C PRO A 177 3.67 4.67 -4.10
N VAL A 178 3.89 3.51 -3.47
CA VAL A 178 4.32 2.30 -4.15
C VAL A 178 3.25 1.22 -4.01
N GLY A 179 2.75 0.73 -5.14
CA GLY A 179 1.79 -0.36 -5.19
C GLY A 179 2.51 -1.70 -5.07
N VAL A 180 2.08 -2.53 -4.13
CA VAL A 180 2.61 -3.88 -3.93
C VAL A 180 1.48 -4.89 -4.01
N LEU A 181 1.68 -5.96 -4.76
CA LEU A 181 0.78 -7.10 -4.76
C LEU A 181 1.18 -8.07 -3.65
N VAL A 182 0.22 -8.42 -2.80
CA VAL A 182 0.39 -9.36 -1.70
C VAL A 182 -0.68 -10.45 -1.75
N GLN A 183 -0.42 -11.59 -1.13
CA GLN A 183 -1.49 -12.49 -0.70
C GLN A 183 -2.13 -11.89 0.55
N ASN A 184 -3.45 -11.71 0.55
CA ASN A 184 -4.12 -11.09 1.68
C ASN A 184 -3.96 -11.97 2.94
N PRO A 185 -3.43 -11.42 4.06
CA PRO A 185 -3.31 -12.17 5.30
C PRO A 185 -4.69 -12.65 5.78
N GLY A 186 -4.79 -13.92 6.17
CA GLY A 186 -6.04 -14.58 6.56
C GLY A 186 -6.86 -15.15 5.40
N GLY A 187 -6.39 -15.01 4.16
CA GLY A 187 -7.03 -15.58 2.98
C GLY A 187 -6.02 -16.07 1.92
N SER A 188 -6.54 -16.68 0.86
CA SER A 188 -5.74 -17.16 -0.29
C SER A 188 -5.86 -16.27 -1.53
N TYR A 189 -6.50 -15.11 -1.41
CA TYR A 189 -6.71 -14.18 -2.53
C TYR A 189 -5.63 -13.11 -2.62
N LEU A 190 -5.54 -12.50 -3.80
CA LEU A 190 -4.57 -11.45 -4.12
C LEU A 190 -5.11 -10.08 -3.74
N HIS A 191 -4.20 -9.20 -3.34
CA HIS A 191 -4.55 -7.87 -2.89
C HIS A 191 -3.48 -6.84 -3.20
N TRP A 192 -3.86 -5.72 -3.82
CA TRP A 192 -2.99 -4.56 -3.96
C TRP A 192 -3.04 -3.70 -2.71
N VAL A 193 -1.87 -3.33 -2.20
CA VAL A 193 -1.72 -2.37 -1.10
C VAL A 193 -0.88 -1.18 -1.53
N THR A 194 -1.10 -0.04 -0.88
CA THR A 194 -0.31 1.18 -1.11
C THR A 194 0.70 1.35 0.01
N ILE A 195 1.98 1.18 -0.28
CA ILE A 195 3.06 1.56 0.64
C ILE A 195 3.27 3.05 0.48
N ILE A 196 3.05 3.81 1.57
CA ILE A 196 3.18 5.26 1.56
C ILE A 196 4.45 5.75 2.25
N ASP A 197 5.08 4.94 3.08
CA ASP A 197 6.35 5.28 3.74
C ASP A 197 7.16 4.01 4.08
N THR A 198 8.46 4.14 4.29
CA THR A 198 9.31 3.10 4.87
C THR A 198 10.13 3.67 6.01
N LEU A 199 9.86 3.20 7.23
CA LEU A 199 10.59 3.54 8.43
C LEU A 199 11.78 2.58 8.57
N SER A 200 12.97 3.13 8.70
CA SER A 200 14.17 2.36 9.11
C SER A 200 14.49 2.79 10.53
N GLY A 201 14.50 1.85 11.47
CA GLY A 201 14.86 2.16 12.86
C GLY A 201 16.37 2.27 13.03
N GLN A 202 16.80 2.48 14.29
CA GLN A 202 18.21 2.62 14.64
C GLN A 202 19.00 1.33 14.40
N ASP A 203 18.35 0.18 14.61
CA ASP A 203 18.93 -1.11 14.27
C ASP A 203 18.81 -1.35 12.76
N GLN A 204 19.92 -1.74 12.12
CA GLN A 204 19.97 -1.99 10.67
C GLN A 204 18.93 -3.02 10.20
N ASP A 205 18.44 -3.86 11.10
CA ASP A 205 17.43 -4.89 10.84
C ASP A 205 15.99 -4.44 11.08
N SER A 206 15.78 -3.30 11.75
CA SER A 206 14.46 -2.76 12.03
C SER A 206 13.92 -1.97 10.82
N CYS A 207 12.99 -2.58 10.09
CA CYS A 207 12.37 -2.01 8.91
C CYS A 207 10.86 -2.22 8.98
N GLU A 208 10.11 -1.13 8.83
CA GLU A 208 8.65 -1.15 8.79
C GLU A 208 8.14 -0.35 7.60
N MET A 209 7.05 -0.82 6.98
CA MET A 209 6.37 -0.14 5.89
C MET A 209 5.05 0.39 6.41
N ILE A 210 4.76 1.66 6.08
CA ILE A 210 3.45 2.24 6.33
C ILE A 210 2.57 1.94 5.13
N VAL A 211 1.46 1.26 5.39
CA VAL A 211 0.55 0.72 4.37
C VAL A 211 -0.82 1.35 4.54
N ASN A 212 -1.33 1.97 3.49
CA ASN A 212 -2.72 2.41 3.44
C ASN A 212 -3.57 1.38 2.69
N HIS A 213 -4.60 0.90 3.38
CA HIS A 213 -5.44 -0.21 2.95
C HIS A 213 -6.83 -0.12 3.60
N TRP A 214 -7.86 -0.21 2.76
CA TRP A 214 -9.27 -0.28 3.15
C TRP A 214 -9.93 0.89 3.86
N ASP A 215 -9.29 2.05 4.01
CA ASP A 215 -9.65 3.14 4.95
C ASP A 215 -8.80 3.19 6.21
N ASN A 216 -7.84 2.28 6.37
CA ASN A 216 -6.96 2.24 7.51
C ASN A 216 -5.52 2.48 7.10
N GLN A 217 -4.69 2.71 8.12
CA GLN A 217 -3.24 2.70 8.03
C GLN A 217 -2.66 1.61 8.93
N TYR A 218 -1.64 0.95 8.42
CA TYR A 218 -0.93 -0.13 9.09
C TYR A 218 0.56 0.15 9.09
N GLN A 219 1.23 -0.24 10.17
CA GLN A 219 2.69 -0.24 10.29
C GLN A 219 3.14 -1.70 10.35
N VAL A 220 3.68 -2.19 9.24
CA VAL A 220 3.94 -3.62 9.04
C VAL A 220 5.45 -3.85 8.89
N PRO A 221 6.05 -4.81 9.61
CA PRO A 221 7.44 -5.17 9.40
C PRO A 221 7.72 -5.53 7.93
N CYS A 222 8.84 -5.04 7.40
CA CYS A 222 9.21 -5.23 6.00
C CYS A 222 9.29 -6.72 5.62
N SER A 223 9.75 -7.58 6.55
CA SER A 223 9.81 -9.03 6.36
C SER A 223 8.43 -9.67 6.21
N VAL A 224 7.41 -9.13 6.90
CA VAL A 224 6.03 -9.61 6.81
C VAL A 224 5.44 -9.25 5.45
N ILE A 225 5.59 -8.00 4.99
CA ILE A 225 5.16 -7.58 3.65
C ILE A 225 5.88 -8.39 2.56
N ALA A 226 7.19 -8.60 2.71
CA ALA A 226 7.97 -9.38 1.76
C ALA A 226 7.46 -10.83 1.67
N ASN A 227 7.21 -11.49 2.80
CA ASN A 227 6.63 -12.83 2.82
C ASN A 227 5.23 -12.86 2.17
N TRP A 228 4.35 -11.90 2.44
CA TRP A 228 3.04 -11.86 1.77
C TRP A 228 3.15 -11.63 0.27
N SER A 229 4.11 -10.82 -0.19
CA SER A 229 4.38 -10.60 -1.62
C SER A 229 5.06 -11.80 -2.29
N TYR A 230 5.89 -12.55 -1.55
CA TYR A 230 6.48 -13.79 -2.04
C TYR A 230 5.41 -14.83 -2.38
N ARG A 231 4.41 -15.00 -1.49
CA ARG A 231 3.34 -15.98 -1.64
C ARG A 231 2.44 -15.76 -2.85
N VAL A 232 2.41 -14.55 -3.44
CA VAL A 232 1.70 -14.27 -4.70
C VAL A 232 2.14 -15.22 -5.81
N GLY A 233 3.45 -15.37 -6.02
CA GLY A 233 4.00 -16.25 -7.04
C GLY A 233 3.81 -17.75 -6.74
N ARG A 234 3.54 -18.10 -5.48
CA ARG A 234 3.18 -19.49 -5.11
C ARG A 234 1.69 -19.79 -5.34
N THR A 235 0.84 -18.79 -5.18
CA THR A 235 -0.61 -18.94 -5.31
C THR A 235 -1.03 -18.96 -6.79
N TYR A 236 -0.37 -18.16 -7.64
CA TYR A 236 -0.66 -18.08 -9.07
C TYR A 236 0.61 -18.15 -9.94
N PRO A 237 1.38 -19.27 -9.88
CA PRO A 237 2.71 -19.36 -10.47
C PRO A 237 2.75 -19.21 -11.99
N ILE A 238 1.63 -19.51 -12.68
CA ILE A 238 1.54 -19.43 -14.14
C ILE A 238 1.44 -17.98 -14.62
N ILE A 239 0.74 -17.13 -13.86
CA ILE A 239 0.30 -15.80 -14.34
C ILE A 239 1.04 -14.68 -13.63
N LEU A 240 1.52 -14.92 -12.40
CA LEU A 240 2.07 -13.88 -11.53
C LEU A 240 3.43 -14.26 -10.97
N LYS A 241 4.25 -13.23 -10.79
CA LYS A 241 5.57 -13.33 -10.17
C LYS A 241 5.48 -12.81 -8.73
N SER A 242 6.24 -13.44 -7.83
CA SER A 242 6.49 -12.93 -6.48
C SER A 242 7.05 -11.50 -6.54
N TYR A 243 6.85 -10.74 -5.47
CA TYR A 243 7.45 -9.40 -5.30
C TYR A 243 7.06 -8.41 -6.41
N SER A 244 5.80 -8.44 -6.83
CA SER A 244 5.28 -7.54 -7.87
C SER A 244 5.08 -6.13 -7.32
N ILE A 245 5.75 -5.15 -7.94
CA ILE A 245 5.78 -3.74 -7.55
C ILE A 245 5.32 -2.87 -8.73
N VAL A 246 4.41 -1.93 -8.49
CA VAL A 246 4.01 -0.88 -9.43
C VAL A 246 4.27 0.49 -8.80
N SER A 247 4.92 1.40 -9.52
CA SER A 247 5.29 2.72 -8.99
C SER A 247 5.49 3.73 -10.12
N PHE A 248 5.26 4.99 -9.79
CA PHE A 248 5.70 6.13 -10.58
C PHE A 248 7.21 6.32 -10.42
N LYS A 249 7.94 6.67 -11.47
CA LYS A 249 9.40 6.82 -11.47
C LYS A 249 9.83 8.16 -12.00
#